data_AF-A0A453E086-F1
#
_entry.id   AF-A0A453E086-F1
#
_cell.length_a   1.000
_cell.length_b   1.000
_cell.length_c   1.000
_cell.angle_alpha   90.00
_cell.angle_beta   90.00
_cell.angle_gamma   90.00
#
_symmetry.space_group_name_H-M   'P 1'
#
loop_
_entity.id
_entity.type
_entity.pdbx_description
1 polymer ?
#
loop_
_entity_poly.entity_id
_entity_poly.type
_entity_poly.pdbx_seq_one_letter_code
_entity_poly.pdbx_strand_id
1 'polypeptide(L)'
;MQLIVSPSPYTGHVSMEGLLDRPYKHLKNVCMSAFRGSRGQLEFLLHIVENAPALGFLTIDHTYKQVKRVWKDAAKEAKFVDSVHRTARGYLKGKISPQCSLRLV
;
A
#
# COMPACT_ATOMS: atom_id res chain seq x y z
N MET A 1 9.82 21.76 42.48
CA MET A 1 10.64 20.85 41.65
C MET A 1 10.11 20.91 40.23
N GLN A 2 10.84 21.55 39.31
CA GLN A 2 10.47 21.55 37.88
C GLN A 2 11.10 20.31 37.25
N LEU A 3 10.26 19.43 36.69
CA LEU A 3 10.71 18.30 35.89
C LEU A 3 11.23 18.85 34.56
N ILE A 4 12.55 18.90 34.40
CA ILE A 4 13.17 19.11 33.09
C ILE A 4 12.91 17.84 32.30
N VAL A 5 11.87 17.85 31.47
CA VAL A 5 11.65 16.81 30.46
C VAL A 5 12.63 17.11 29.33
N SER A 6 13.74 16.37 29.28
CA SER A 6 14.65 16.40 28.14
C SER A 6 13.84 16.04 26.88
N PRO A 7 13.92 16.83 25.80
CA PRO A 7 13.22 16.49 24.57
C PRO A 7 13.73 15.14 24.06
N SER A 8 12.78 14.25 23.75
CA SER A 8 13.09 12.96 23.13
C SER A 8 13.87 13.20 21.83
N PRO A 9 14.97 12.47 21.57
CA PRO A 9 15.77 12.63 20.34
C PRO A 9 14.98 12.31 19.06
N TYR A 10 13.73 11.83 19.18
CA TYR A 10 12.83 11.53 18.07
C TYR A 10 11.82 12.66 17.76
N THR A 11 11.89 13.79 18.48
CA THR A 11 11.03 14.98 18.23
C THR A 11 11.69 16.04 17.35
N GLY A 12 12.63 15.63 16.50
CA GLY A 12 13.05 16.47 15.39
C GLY A 12 11.89 16.61 14.41
N HIS A 13 11.20 17.75 14.44
CA HIS A 13 10.40 18.18 13.29
C HIS A 13 11.36 18.57 12.18
N VAL A 14 11.94 17.58 11.52
CA VAL A 14 12.70 17.77 10.29
C VAL A 14 11.67 18.16 9.24
N SER A 15 11.71 19.43 8.80
CA SER A 15 10.96 19.80 7.60
C SER A 15 11.45 18.90 6.47
N MET A 16 10.59 18.02 5.98
CA MET A 16 10.89 17.10 4.87
C MET A 16 10.89 17.81 3.51
N GLU A 17 10.79 19.14 3.50
CA GLU A 17 10.64 19.96 2.29
C GLU A 17 11.87 19.95 1.37
N GLY A 18 12.99 19.31 1.75
CA GLY A 18 14.21 19.28 0.95
C GLY A 18 14.93 17.95 0.76
N LEU A 19 14.55 16.83 1.40
CA LEU A 19 15.46 15.68 1.46
C LEU A 19 15.23 14.56 0.44
N LEU A 20 14.03 14.29 -0.07
CA LEU A 20 13.85 13.24 -1.08
C LEU A 20 12.65 13.54 -1.97
N ASP A 21 12.92 13.98 -3.20
CA ASP A 21 11.91 14.26 -4.23
C ASP A 21 10.93 13.09 -4.42
N ARG A 22 11.36 11.85 -4.10
CA ARG A 22 10.51 10.66 -3.89
C ARG A 22 11.24 9.68 -2.94
N PRO A 23 10.70 9.35 -1.76
CA PRO A 23 11.40 8.52 -0.77
C PRO A 23 11.71 7.11 -1.26
N TYR A 24 10.99 6.58 -2.26
CA TYR A 24 11.16 5.22 -2.77
C TYR A 24 11.76 5.17 -4.18
N LYS A 25 12.75 6.03 -4.46
CA LYS A 25 13.42 6.15 -5.77
C LYS A 25 13.94 4.85 -6.40
N HIS A 26 14.22 3.82 -5.60
CA HIS A 26 14.74 2.52 -6.07
C HIS A 26 13.77 1.35 -5.87
N LEU A 27 12.57 1.61 -5.34
CA LEU A 27 11.58 0.56 -5.10
C LEU A 27 10.98 0.10 -6.43
N LYS A 28 11.29 -1.13 -6.83
CA LYS A 28 10.86 -1.71 -8.12
C LYS A 28 9.64 -2.61 -8.01
N ASN A 29 9.51 -3.34 -6.91
CA ASN A 29 8.51 -4.38 -6.75
C ASN A 29 7.81 -4.23 -5.40
N VAL A 30 6.48 -4.24 -5.41
CA VAL A 30 5.66 -4.22 -4.20
C VAL A 30 4.66 -5.36 -4.30
N CYS A 31 4.52 -6.12 -3.22
CA CYS A 31 3.48 -7.10 -3.04
C CYS A 31 2.71 -6.77 -1.76
N MET A 32 1.42 -6.50 -1.88
CA MET A 32 0.54 -6.27 -0.76
C MET A 32 -0.36 -7.50 -0.57
N SER A 33 -0.02 -8.32 0.42
CA SER A 33 -0.78 -9.50 0.81
C SER A 33 -1.91 -9.15 1.77
N ALA A 34 -2.89 -10.06 1.90
CA ALA A 34 -4.08 -9.86 2.72
C ALA A 34 -4.82 -8.54 2.40
N PHE A 35 -4.81 -8.13 1.13
CA PHE A 35 -5.47 -6.91 0.72
C PHE A 35 -6.99 -7.09 0.78
N ARG A 36 -7.65 -6.23 1.55
CA ARG A 36 -9.10 -6.21 1.79
C ARG A 36 -9.78 -4.96 1.22
N GLY A 37 -9.01 -4.06 0.61
CA GLY A 37 -9.52 -2.78 0.11
C GLY A 37 -9.96 -1.82 1.22
N SER A 38 -9.40 -1.94 2.43
CA SER A 38 -9.68 -0.97 3.48
C SER A 38 -9.04 0.39 3.16
N ARG A 39 -9.60 1.46 3.71
CA ARG A 39 -9.14 2.84 3.44
C ARG A 39 -7.63 3.01 3.65
N GLY A 40 -7.10 2.55 4.78
CA GLY A 40 -5.66 2.66 5.06
C GLY A 40 -4.79 1.87 4.09
N GLN A 41 -5.26 0.71 3.59
CA GLN A 41 -4.53 -0.04 2.56
C GLN A 41 -4.52 0.70 1.22
N LEU A 42 -5.65 1.34 0.86
CA LEU A 42 -5.77 2.13 -0.36
C LEU A 42 -4.89 3.39 -0.31
N GLU A 43 -4.89 4.11 0.81
CA GLU A 43 -4.03 5.27 1.05
C GLU A 43 -2.55 4.88 0.97
N PHE A 44 -2.17 3.74 1.56
CA PHE A 44 -0.81 3.21 1.45
C PHE A 44 -0.41 2.89 0.01
N LEU A 45 -1.29 2.24 -0.77
CA LEU A 45 -1.03 1.94 -2.18
C LEU A 45 -0.83 3.21 -3.01
N LEU A 46 -1.65 4.25 -2.80
CA LEU A 46 -1.47 5.53 -3.47
C LEU A 46 -0.13 6.17 -3.11
N HIS A 47 0.20 6.20 -1.82
CA HIS A 47 1.45 6.77 -1.36
C HIS A 47 2.65 6.10 -2.05
N ILE A 48 2.66 4.78 -2.13
CA ILE A 48 3.71 4.02 -2.82
C ILE A 48 3.77 4.40 -4.30
N VAL A 49 2.64 4.40 -5.00
CA VAL A 49 2.59 4.70 -6.45
C VAL A 49 3.06 6.13 -6.75
N GLU A 50 2.72 7.10 -5.90
CA GLU A 50 3.12 8.50 -6.05
C GLU A 50 4.62 8.71 -5.72
N ASN A 51 5.17 7.93 -4.78
CA ASN A 51 6.52 8.11 -4.24
C ASN A 51 7.55 7.07 -4.71
N ALA A 52 7.19 6.16 -5.61
CA ALA A 52 8.08 5.13 -6.16
C ALA A 52 8.21 5.27 -7.69
N PRO A 53 9.06 6.18 -8.20
CA PRO A 53 9.20 6.44 -9.64
C PRO A 53 9.70 5.22 -10.41
N ALA A 54 10.51 4.36 -9.78
CA ALA A 54 11.08 3.16 -10.40
C ALA A 54 10.18 1.93 -10.24
N LEU A 55 8.94 2.08 -9.75
CA LEU A 55 8.03 0.97 -9.52
C LEU A 55 7.69 0.32 -10.87
N GLY A 56 8.09 -0.94 -11.01
CA GLY A 56 7.84 -1.76 -12.19
C GLY A 56 6.73 -2.79 -11.97
N PHE A 57 6.55 -3.28 -10.74
CA PHE A 57 5.51 -4.27 -10.44
C PHE A 57 4.79 -3.95 -9.13
N LEU A 58 3.47 -3.94 -9.20
CA LEU A 58 2.59 -3.86 -8.03
C LEU A 58 1.68 -5.09 -8.04
N THR A 59 1.84 -5.95 -7.05
CA THR A 59 0.99 -7.13 -6.84
C THR A 59 0.05 -6.87 -5.68
N ILE A 60 -1.24 -7.02 -5.93
CA ILE A 60 -2.28 -7.01 -4.91
C ILE A 60 -2.75 -8.45 -4.75
N ASP A 61 -2.45 -9.02 -3.59
CA ASP A 61 -2.73 -10.40 -3.25
C ASP A 61 -3.79 -10.40 -2.15
N HIS A 62 -5.00 -10.88 -2.48
CA HIS A 62 -6.09 -11.01 -1.52
C HIS A 62 -5.88 -12.22 -0.60
N THR A 63 -4.97 -13.13 -0.96
CA THR A 63 -4.73 -14.33 -0.17
C THR A 63 -4.05 -13.94 1.13
N TYR A 64 -4.56 -14.53 2.20
CA TYR A 64 -3.87 -14.57 3.47
C TYR A 64 -3.77 -16.04 3.85
N LYS A 65 -2.55 -16.55 3.95
CA LYS A 65 -2.29 -17.98 4.21
C LYS A 65 -3.03 -18.51 5.46
N GLN A 66 -3.39 -17.64 6.42
CA GLN A 66 -4.17 -18.03 7.60
C GLN A 66 -5.71 -17.95 7.42
N VAL A 67 -6.24 -17.32 6.36
CA VAL A 67 -7.70 -17.10 6.12
C VAL A 67 -8.32 -18.15 5.20
N LYS A 68 -7.55 -19.11 4.67
CA LYS A 68 -8.13 -20.32 4.02
C LYS A 68 -9.15 -21.07 4.90
N ARG A 69 -9.22 -20.76 6.20
CA ARG A 69 -10.20 -21.28 7.16
C ARG A 69 -11.51 -20.47 7.27
N VAL A 70 -11.61 -19.29 6.67
CA VAL A 70 -12.75 -18.36 6.84
C VAL A 70 -13.77 -18.51 5.72
N TRP A 71 -13.33 -18.75 4.49
CA TRP A 71 -14.22 -18.90 3.34
C TRP A 71 -14.71 -20.34 3.22
N LYS A 72 -15.91 -20.60 3.71
CA LYS A 72 -16.60 -21.90 3.53
C LYS A 72 -17.29 -22.01 2.16
N ASP A 73 -17.42 -20.90 1.45
CA ASP A 73 -18.20 -20.75 0.22
C ASP A 73 -17.35 -20.04 -0.83
N ALA A 74 -16.95 -20.79 -1.86
CA ALA A 74 -16.11 -20.31 -2.95
C ALA A 74 -16.78 -19.21 -3.78
N ALA A 75 -18.11 -19.19 -3.89
CA ALA A 75 -18.82 -18.15 -4.64
C ALA A 75 -18.80 -16.82 -3.87
N LYS A 76 -18.88 -16.85 -2.53
CA LYS A 76 -18.69 -15.66 -1.70
C LYS A 76 -17.27 -15.14 -1.76
N GLU A 77 -16.29 -16.03 -1.74
CA GLU A 77 -14.88 -15.66 -1.93
C GLU A 77 -14.67 -14.98 -3.28
N ALA A 78 -15.11 -15.58 -4.39
CA ALA A 78 -14.98 -15.00 -5.72
C ALA A 78 -15.61 -13.60 -5.81
N LYS A 79 -16.83 -13.41 -5.28
CA LYS A 79 -17.48 -12.09 -5.22
C LYS A 79 -16.69 -11.06 -4.41
N PHE A 80 -16.12 -11.48 -3.29
CA PHE A 80 -15.27 -10.61 -2.48
C PHE A 80 -14.00 -10.21 -3.25
N VAL A 81 -13.33 -11.18 -3.87
CA VAL A 81 -12.12 -10.97 -4.69
C VAL A 81 -12.41 -10.01 -5.83
N ASP A 82 -13.50 -10.21 -6.57
CA ASP A 82 -13.92 -9.31 -7.64
C ASP A 82 -14.16 -7.89 -7.14
N SER A 83 -14.81 -7.74 -5.98
CA SER A 83 -15.05 -6.43 -5.36
C SER A 83 -13.74 -5.74 -4.98
N VAL A 84 -12.80 -6.47 -4.40
CA VAL A 84 -11.48 -5.98 -4.01
C VAL A 84 -10.66 -5.56 -5.25
N HIS A 85 -10.64 -6.40 -6.28
CA HIS A 85 -9.97 -6.12 -7.55
C HIS A 85 -10.55 -4.88 -8.24
N ARG A 86 -11.88 -4.75 -8.28
CA ARG A 86 -12.56 -3.58 -8.84
C ARG A 86 -12.20 -2.31 -8.06
N THR A 87 -12.18 -2.39 -6.74
CA THR A 87 -11.83 -1.26 -5.85
C THR A 87 -10.41 -0.81 -6.09
N ALA A 88 -9.44 -1.73 -6.07
CA ALA A 88 -8.04 -1.42 -6.32
C ALA A 88 -7.82 -0.78 -7.70
N ARG A 89 -8.41 -1.35 -8.76
CA ARG A 89 -8.32 -0.79 -10.12
C ARG A 89 -8.89 0.61 -10.19
N GLY A 90 -10.06 0.84 -9.59
CA GLY A 90 -10.70 2.15 -9.58
C GLY A 90 -9.83 3.20 -8.91
N TYR A 91 -9.27 2.86 -7.74
CA TYR A 91 -8.46 3.78 -6.94
C TYR A 91 -7.12 4.12 -7.59
N LEU A 92 -6.53 3.15 -8.29
CA LEU A 92 -5.22 3.28 -8.92
C LEU A 92 -5.28 3.81 -10.37
N LYS A 93 -6.49 3.95 -10.92
CA LYS A 93 -6.70 4.41 -12.30
C LYS A 93 -6.12 5.81 -12.49
N GLY A 94 -5.23 5.95 -13.48
CA GLY A 94 -4.56 7.22 -13.79
C GLY A 94 -3.50 7.64 -12.77
N LYS A 95 -3.22 6.82 -11.75
CA LYS A 95 -2.17 7.06 -10.75
C LYS A 95 -0.94 6.20 -11.01
N ILE A 96 -1.13 4.97 -11.49
CA ILE A 96 -0.02 4.06 -11.80
C ILE A 96 0.74 4.54 -13.04
N SER A 97 2.07 4.57 -12.93
CA SER A 97 2.96 4.83 -14.06
C SER A 97 2.77 3.78 -15.16
N PRO A 98 2.79 4.15 -16.45
CA PRO A 98 2.59 3.20 -17.56
C PRO A 98 3.63 2.06 -17.59
N GLN A 99 4.81 2.25 -16.98
CA GLN A 99 5.83 1.21 -16.88
C GLN A 99 5.56 0.20 -15.75
N CYS A 100 4.62 0.50 -14.86
CA CYS A 100 4.29 -0.34 -13.72
C CYS A 100 3.18 -1.33 -14.10
N SER A 101 3.48 -2.62 -13.97
CA SER A 101 2.53 -3.70 -14.18
C SER A 101 1.75 -3.98 -12.89
N LEU A 102 0.43 -3.79 -12.93
CA LEU A 102 -0.49 -4.17 -11.85
C LEU A 102 -0.91 -5.64 -12.02
N ARG A 103 -0.62 -6.47 -11.01
CA ARG A 103 -1.07 -7.86 -10.91
C ARG A 103 -2.07 -7.99 -9.77
N LEU A 104 -3.20 -8.60 -10.05
CA LEU A 104 -4.24 -8.91 -9.06
C LEU A 104 -4.29 -10.43 -8.93
N VAL A 105 -4.00 -10.94 -7.74
CA VAL A 105 -3.85 -12.36 -7.42
C VAL A 105 -4.85 -12.73 -6.36
#